data_AF-A0A914WD78-F1
#
_entry.id   AF-A0A914WD78-F1
#
_cell.length_a   1.000
_cell.length_b   1.000
_cell.length_c   1.000
_cell.angle_alpha   90.00
_cell.angle_beta   90.00
_cell.angle_gamma   90.00
#
_symmetry.space_group_name_H-M   'P 1'
#
loop_
_entity.id
_entity.type
_entity.pdbx_description
1 polymer ?
#
loop_
_entity_poly.entity_id
_entity_poly.type
_entity_poly.pdbx_seq_one_letter_code
_entity_poly.pdbx_strand_id
1 'polypeptide(L)'
;MADRASLFNSNLMPCKLTFRTADNRQYVTMFKRGDDLRQDQLVIQMIRLMDKLLRAENLDLRLTPYQVLATSVQDGFVQFIDGSPLRDVIAEWSTIQEMFRFYRPSASGPYGVEADVIDNYVRSCAGYSVICYLLGIGDRHQHNLLLCQNGRLFHVDFGYILGRDPKPLPPPMKLTTEMINGMGGLNGVHWQEFRRLCYTAFLHLRRHANVVLNLFSLMLDAGIPDIALEPDKAVNKIEERFHLNLSDEEAVHHMQYLIDTSTSAKMPVLVDWMHDVKQMMKN
;
A
#
# COMPACT_ATOMS: atom_id res chain seq x y z
N MET A 1 -0.19 18.17 -28.88
CA MET A 1 0.02 17.55 -27.55
C MET A 1 -0.70 18.29 -26.43
N ALA A 2 -0.92 19.62 -26.51
CA ALA A 2 -1.75 20.35 -25.54
C ALA A 2 -3.19 19.82 -25.45
N ASP A 3 -3.70 19.29 -26.56
CA ASP A 3 -4.98 18.59 -26.70
C ASP A 3 -5.13 17.33 -25.83
N ARG A 4 -4.03 16.78 -25.32
CA ARG A 4 -4.01 15.60 -24.43
C ARG A 4 -3.83 15.96 -22.95
N ALA A 5 -3.77 17.25 -22.62
CA ALA A 5 -3.78 17.68 -21.23
C ALA A 5 -5.20 17.58 -20.68
N SER A 6 -5.34 17.05 -19.47
CA SER A 6 -6.64 16.94 -18.80
C SER A 6 -6.51 17.29 -17.33
N LEU A 7 -7.54 17.89 -16.74
CA LEU A 7 -7.61 18.14 -15.30
C LEU A 7 -8.31 16.97 -14.61
N PHE A 8 -7.81 16.58 -13.44
CA PHE A 8 -8.53 15.65 -12.58
C PHE A 8 -9.60 16.39 -11.77
N ASN A 9 -10.73 15.72 -11.55
CA ASN A 9 -11.81 16.20 -10.69
C ASN A 9 -11.47 15.95 -9.21
N SER A 10 -10.56 16.74 -8.64
CA SER A 10 -10.28 16.80 -7.20
C SER A 10 -10.12 18.25 -6.74
N ASN A 11 -10.12 18.49 -5.42
CA ASN A 11 -10.10 19.86 -4.86
C ASN A 11 -8.92 20.71 -5.36
N LEU A 12 -7.74 20.10 -5.56
CA LEU A 12 -6.54 20.77 -6.04
C LEU A 12 -6.36 20.69 -7.57
N MET A 13 -7.31 20.07 -8.28
CA MET A 13 -7.39 19.96 -9.74
C MET A 13 -6.04 19.70 -10.43
N PRO A 14 -5.36 18.59 -10.11
CA PRO A 14 -4.05 18.33 -10.69
C PRO A 14 -4.16 18.11 -12.20
N CYS A 15 -3.10 18.47 -12.92
CA CYS A 15 -3.07 18.45 -14.38
C CYS A 15 -2.32 17.24 -14.91
N LYS A 16 -3.00 16.38 -15.67
CA LYS A 16 -2.39 15.30 -16.43
C LYS A 16 -1.73 15.89 -17.67
N LEU A 17 -0.43 15.71 -17.79
CA LEU A 17 0.40 16.19 -18.89
C LEU A 17 1.04 15.00 -19.61
N THR A 18 0.96 15.00 -20.94
CA THR A 18 1.62 13.99 -21.78
C THR A 18 2.79 14.64 -22.51
N PHE A 19 4.00 14.19 -22.20
CA PHE A 19 5.24 14.62 -22.84
C PHE A 19 5.71 13.63 -23.90
N ARG A 20 6.41 14.14 -24.92
CA ARG A 20 7.18 13.32 -25.86
C ARG A 20 8.64 13.36 -25.45
N THR A 21 9.23 12.19 -25.24
CA THR A 21 10.65 12.05 -24.93
C THR A 21 11.51 12.15 -26.20
N ALA A 22 12.83 12.31 -26.03
CA ALA A 22 13.77 12.39 -27.14
C ALA A 22 13.79 11.12 -28.02
N ASP A 23 13.45 9.96 -27.45
CA ASP A 23 13.30 8.67 -28.15
C ASP A 23 11.87 8.42 -28.69
N ASN A 24 11.07 9.49 -28.84
CA ASN A 24 9.69 9.46 -29.36
C ASN A 24 8.68 8.61 -28.55
N ARG A 25 9.00 8.27 -27.30
CA ARG A 25 8.04 7.66 -26.38
C ARG A 25 7.16 8.72 -25.73
N GLN A 26 5.99 8.30 -25.26
CA GLN A 26 5.12 9.16 -24.46
C GLN A 26 5.43 8.95 -22.99
N TYR A 27 5.56 10.03 -22.24
CA TYR A 27 5.72 10.01 -20.79
C TYR A 27 4.63 10.85 -20.16
N VAL A 28 3.82 10.23 -19.30
CA VAL A 28 2.65 10.87 -18.70
C VAL A 28 2.99 11.23 -17.25
N THR A 29 2.71 12.46 -16.87
CA THR A 29 2.90 12.96 -15.51
C THR A 29 1.67 13.69 -15.04
N MET A 30 1.54 13.83 -13.74
CA MET A 30 0.58 14.68 -13.10
C MET A 30 1.32 15.84 -12.43
N PHE A 31 1.00 17.06 -12.82
CA PHE A 31 1.48 18.27 -12.17
C PHE A 31 0.48 18.69 -11.10
N LYS A 32 0.97 18.91 -9.87
CA LYS A 32 0.18 19.37 -8.74
C LYS A 32 0.65 20.77 -8.33
N ARG A 33 -0.29 21.68 -8.15
CA ARG A 33 -0.07 23.06 -7.69
C ARG A 33 -0.85 23.29 -6.39
N GLY A 34 -0.23 23.99 -5.45
CA GLY A 34 -0.75 24.21 -4.10
C GLY A 34 -0.61 23.02 -3.16
N ASP A 35 0.26 22.06 -3.46
CA ASP A 35 0.45 20.82 -2.69
C ASP A 35 1.95 20.63 -2.37
N ASP A 36 2.27 20.27 -1.12
CA ASP A 36 3.64 20.04 -0.68
C ASP A 36 4.01 18.56 -0.83
N LEU A 37 4.61 18.21 -1.97
CA LEU A 37 4.92 16.81 -2.31
C LEU A 37 6.16 16.25 -1.61
N ARG A 38 6.83 17.00 -0.72
CA ARG A 38 8.03 16.52 -0.02
C ARG A 38 7.71 15.29 0.84
N GLN A 39 6.52 15.25 1.43
CA GLN A 39 6.04 14.10 2.20
C GLN A 39 5.84 12.87 1.31
N ASP A 40 5.08 12.99 0.23
CA ASP A 40 4.87 11.91 -0.74
C ASP A 40 6.20 11.42 -1.34
N GLN A 41 7.10 12.34 -1.67
CA GLN A 41 8.42 12.03 -2.20
C GLN A 41 9.25 11.20 -1.21
N LEU A 42 9.25 11.57 0.08
CA LEU A 42 9.92 10.80 1.12
C LEU A 42 9.32 9.40 1.25
N VAL A 43 7.99 9.28 1.34
CA VAL A 43 7.32 7.98 1.49
C VAL A 43 7.62 7.06 0.30
N ILE A 44 7.57 7.61 -0.92
CA ILE A 44 7.91 6.86 -2.14
C ILE A 44 9.39 6.46 -2.17
N GLN A 45 10.29 7.31 -1.67
CA GLN A 45 11.70 6.96 -1.51
C GLN A 45 11.88 5.81 -0.52
N MET A 46 11.14 5.81 0.60
CA MET A 46 11.15 4.69 1.57
C MET A 46 10.60 3.40 0.95
N ILE A 47 9.48 3.47 0.21
CA ILE A 47 8.93 2.31 -0.51
C ILE A 47 9.95 1.77 -1.52
N ARG A 48 10.65 2.64 -2.26
CA ARG A 48 11.68 2.24 -3.22
C ARG A 48 12.89 1.59 -2.54
N LEU A 49 13.30 2.10 -1.38
CA LEU A 49 14.35 1.48 -0.58
C LEU A 49 13.92 0.08 -0.12
N MET A 50 12.74 -0.04 0.48
CA MET A 50 12.21 -1.32 0.97
C MET A 50 12.03 -2.34 -0.17
N ASP A 51 11.55 -1.91 -1.35
CA ASP A 51 11.47 -2.77 -2.55
C ASP A 51 12.86 -3.29 -2.96
N LYS A 52 13.89 -2.45 -2.95
CA LYS A 52 15.27 -2.88 -3.25
C LYS A 52 15.80 -3.88 -2.23
N LEU A 53 15.55 -3.65 -0.94
CA LEU A 53 15.95 -4.55 0.14
C LEU A 53 15.28 -5.92 0.00
N LEU A 54 13.97 -5.94 -0.26
CA LEU A 54 13.21 -7.17 -0.49
C LEU A 54 13.69 -7.92 -1.74
N ARG A 55 13.94 -7.21 -2.85
CA ARG A 55 14.49 -7.81 -4.07
C ARG A 55 15.88 -8.41 -3.87
N ALA A 56 16.72 -7.80 -3.02
CA ALA A 56 18.03 -8.34 -2.66
C ALA A 56 17.92 -9.68 -1.91
N GLU A 57 16.82 -9.89 -1.19
CA GLU A 57 16.44 -11.16 -0.55
C GLU A 57 15.67 -12.11 -1.49
N ASN A 58 15.66 -11.82 -2.80
CA ASN A 58 14.90 -12.54 -3.83
C ASN A 58 13.37 -12.51 -3.64
N LEU A 59 12.86 -11.52 -2.91
CA LEU A 59 11.42 -11.32 -2.69
C LEU A 59 10.89 -10.14 -3.52
N ASP A 60 10.48 -10.41 -4.76
CA ASP A 60 9.77 -9.42 -5.58
C ASP A 60 8.28 -9.36 -5.19
N LEU A 61 7.89 -8.30 -4.49
CA LEU A 61 6.49 -8.03 -4.10
C LEU A 61 5.72 -7.22 -5.14
N ARG A 62 6.27 -7.00 -6.33
CA ARG A 62 5.59 -6.32 -7.46
C ARG A 62 5.10 -4.91 -7.11
N LEU A 63 5.83 -4.22 -6.22
CA LEU A 63 5.57 -2.85 -5.81
C LEU A 63 5.70 -1.89 -7.00
N THR A 64 5.02 -0.74 -6.90
CA THR A 64 5.07 0.32 -7.94
C THR A 64 5.54 1.65 -7.32
N PRO A 65 6.84 1.80 -7.00
CA PRO A 65 7.40 3.04 -6.45
C PRO A 65 7.56 4.11 -7.55
N TYR A 66 6.44 4.69 -7.97
CA TYR A 66 6.36 5.75 -9.00
C TYR A 66 7.23 6.97 -8.64
N GLN A 67 7.57 7.82 -9.60
CA GLN A 67 8.39 9.02 -9.32
C GLN A 67 7.56 10.16 -8.75
N VAL A 68 8.10 10.83 -7.73
CA VAL A 68 7.55 12.07 -7.17
C VAL A 68 8.72 13.05 -7.04
N LEU A 69 8.50 14.28 -7.49
CA LEU A 69 9.47 15.37 -7.39
C LEU A 69 8.76 16.65 -6.98
N ALA A 70 9.00 17.10 -5.75
CA ALA A 70 8.66 18.46 -5.34
C ALA A 70 9.62 19.44 -6.02
N THR A 71 9.08 20.33 -6.87
CA THR A 71 9.84 21.40 -7.54
C THR A 71 9.89 22.69 -6.71
N SER A 72 8.91 22.87 -5.81
CA SER A 72 8.84 23.92 -4.81
C SER A 72 8.12 23.38 -3.57
N VAL A 73 7.88 24.23 -2.56
CA VAL A 73 7.05 23.87 -1.40
C VAL A 73 5.55 23.82 -1.70
N GLN A 74 5.13 24.20 -2.92
CA GLN A 74 3.73 24.23 -3.34
C GLN A 74 3.50 23.53 -4.70
N ASP A 75 4.56 23.09 -5.39
CA ASP A 75 4.45 22.57 -6.74
C ASP A 75 5.31 21.33 -6.90
N GLY A 76 4.83 20.38 -7.70
CA GLY A 76 5.66 19.27 -8.12
C GLY A 76 5.01 18.35 -9.14
N PHE A 77 5.77 17.35 -9.52
CA PHE A 77 5.38 16.34 -10.50
C PHE A 77 5.29 14.97 -9.84
N VAL A 78 4.26 14.22 -10.25
CA VAL A 78 4.07 12.82 -9.93
C VAL A 78 4.02 12.04 -11.24
N GLN A 79 4.76 10.94 -11.35
CA GLN A 79 4.64 10.04 -12.48
C GLN A 79 3.22 9.47 -12.52
N PHE A 80 2.58 9.56 -13.68
CA PHE A 80 1.26 8.96 -13.84
C PHE A 80 1.39 7.47 -14.13
N ILE A 81 0.73 6.66 -13.31
CA ILE A 81 0.58 5.22 -13.52
C ILE A 81 -0.87 4.96 -13.90
N ASP A 82 -1.07 4.16 -14.95
CA ASP A 82 -2.40 3.79 -15.41
C ASP A 82 -3.02 2.73 -14.48
N GLY A 83 -3.76 3.21 -13.49
CA GLY A 83 -4.48 2.39 -12.53
C GLY A 83 -5.76 3.08 -12.10
N SER A 84 -6.79 2.30 -11.82
CA SER A 84 -8.10 2.79 -11.41
C SER A 84 -8.21 2.74 -9.88
N PRO A 85 -8.77 3.78 -9.22
CA PRO A 85 -9.08 3.70 -7.80
C PRO A 85 -9.98 2.49 -7.50
N LEU A 86 -9.72 1.78 -6.42
CA LEU A 86 -10.46 0.58 -6.04
C LEU A 86 -11.96 0.87 -5.90
N ARG A 87 -12.34 2.07 -5.46
CA ARG A 87 -13.75 2.49 -5.40
C ARG A 87 -14.40 2.40 -6.78
N ASP A 88 -13.72 2.92 -7.79
CA ASP A 88 -14.25 3.02 -9.15
C ASP A 88 -14.27 1.62 -9.79
N VAL A 89 -13.26 0.79 -9.50
CA VAL A 89 -13.24 -0.64 -9.89
C VAL A 89 -14.48 -1.37 -9.34
N ILE A 90 -14.80 -1.19 -8.07
CA ILE A 90 -15.94 -1.88 -7.45
C ILE A 90 -17.28 -1.33 -7.96
N ALA A 91 -17.36 -0.03 -8.24
CA ALA A 91 -18.56 0.59 -8.82
C ALA A 91 -18.84 0.10 -10.26
N GLU A 92 -17.80 -0.10 -11.07
CA GLU A 92 -17.93 -0.51 -12.47
C GLU A 92 -18.02 -2.03 -12.64
N TRP A 93 -17.24 -2.79 -11.88
CA TRP A 93 -17.05 -4.24 -12.08
C TRP A 93 -17.62 -5.11 -10.98
N SER A 94 -18.21 -4.55 -9.92
CA SER A 94 -18.67 -5.26 -8.71
C SER A 94 -17.56 -5.94 -7.89
N THR A 95 -16.61 -6.61 -8.53
CA THR A 95 -15.48 -7.30 -7.90
C THR A 95 -14.16 -7.05 -8.63
N ILE A 96 -13.04 -7.14 -7.89
CA ILE A 96 -11.69 -7.06 -8.47
C ILE A 96 -11.47 -8.15 -9.53
N GLN A 97 -11.98 -9.36 -9.28
CA GLN A 97 -11.81 -10.51 -10.18
C GLN A 97 -12.54 -10.32 -11.51
N GLU A 98 -13.71 -9.66 -11.52
CA GLU A 98 -14.43 -9.34 -12.75
C GLU A 98 -13.64 -8.37 -13.63
N MET A 99 -13.06 -7.31 -13.05
CA MET A 99 -12.17 -6.41 -13.78
C MET A 99 -10.98 -7.18 -14.39
N PHE A 100 -10.29 -7.98 -13.59
CA PHE A 100 -9.16 -8.76 -14.10
C PHE A 100 -9.57 -9.76 -15.18
N ARG A 101 -10.71 -10.44 -15.03
CA ARG A 101 -11.21 -11.39 -16.03
C ARG A 101 -11.55 -10.71 -17.35
N PHE A 102 -12.08 -9.48 -17.30
CA PHE A 102 -12.35 -8.70 -18.49
C PHE A 102 -11.08 -8.34 -19.25
N TYR A 103 -10.05 -7.83 -18.55
CA TYR A 103 -8.82 -7.36 -19.20
C TYR A 103 -7.81 -8.48 -19.50
N ARG A 104 -7.79 -9.55 -18.71
CA ARG A 104 -6.79 -10.63 -18.73
C ARG A 104 -7.43 -12.01 -18.46
N PRO A 105 -8.32 -12.48 -19.35
CA PRO A 105 -9.02 -13.75 -19.18
C PRO A 105 -8.10 -14.96 -19.34
N SER A 106 -8.31 -16.00 -18.54
CA SER A 106 -7.66 -17.31 -18.73
C SER A 106 -8.58 -18.44 -18.30
N ALA A 107 -8.85 -19.39 -19.21
CA ALA A 107 -9.72 -20.52 -18.92
C ALA A 107 -9.14 -21.50 -17.88
N SER A 108 -7.81 -21.62 -17.84
CA SER A 108 -7.09 -22.49 -16.90
C SER A 108 -6.60 -21.74 -15.65
N GLY A 109 -6.76 -20.42 -15.61
CA GLY A 109 -6.24 -19.58 -14.55
C GLY A 109 -7.20 -19.43 -13.36
N PRO A 110 -6.68 -19.08 -12.18
CA PRO A 110 -7.50 -18.88 -10.99
C PRO A 110 -8.57 -17.81 -11.23
N TYR A 111 -9.81 -18.07 -10.81
CA TYR A 111 -10.95 -17.17 -10.98
C TYR A 111 -11.26 -16.80 -12.44
N GLY A 112 -10.76 -17.57 -13.42
CA GLY A 112 -10.87 -17.25 -14.84
C GLY A 112 -9.90 -16.14 -15.31
N VAL A 113 -8.84 -15.86 -14.54
CA VAL A 113 -7.87 -14.79 -14.76
C VAL A 113 -6.48 -15.38 -14.97
N GLU A 114 -5.65 -14.74 -15.79
CA GLU A 114 -4.22 -15.10 -15.90
C GLU A 114 -3.54 -15.19 -14.51
N ALA A 115 -2.77 -16.25 -14.28
CA ALA A 115 -2.23 -16.55 -12.96
C ALA A 115 -1.23 -15.49 -12.47
N ASP A 116 -0.46 -14.88 -13.38
CA ASP A 116 0.51 -13.82 -13.07
C ASP A 116 -0.16 -12.51 -12.63
N VAL A 117 -1.38 -12.21 -13.12
CA VAL A 117 -2.18 -11.06 -12.67
C VAL A 117 -2.61 -11.25 -11.23
N ILE A 118 -3.10 -12.44 -10.87
CA ILE A 118 -3.47 -12.75 -9.48
C ILE A 118 -2.22 -12.77 -8.57
N ASP A 119 -1.09 -13.33 -9.03
CA ASP A 119 0.17 -13.31 -8.30
C ASP A 119 0.68 -11.86 -8.07
N ASN A 120 0.65 -11.01 -9.10
CA ASN A 120 1.00 -9.59 -8.97
C ASN A 120 0.11 -8.89 -7.94
N TYR A 121 -1.20 -9.19 -7.94
CA TYR A 121 -2.16 -8.62 -7.01
C TYR A 121 -1.88 -9.04 -5.56
N VAL A 122 -1.70 -10.33 -5.31
CA VAL A 122 -1.41 -10.87 -3.97
C VAL A 122 -0.09 -10.31 -3.43
N ARG A 123 0.96 -10.30 -4.25
CA ARG A 123 2.29 -9.79 -3.88
C ARG A 123 2.28 -8.31 -3.56
N SER A 124 1.65 -7.50 -4.41
CA SER A 124 1.59 -6.06 -4.21
C SER A 124 0.75 -5.69 -3.00
N CYS A 125 -0.39 -6.37 -2.78
CA CYS A 125 -1.16 -6.23 -1.54
C CYS A 125 -0.31 -6.52 -0.31
N ALA A 126 0.44 -7.63 -0.30
CA ALA A 126 1.27 -8.02 0.84
C ALA A 126 2.36 -6.97 1.12
N GLY A 127 3.10 -6.55 0.09
CA GLY A 127 4.16 -5.56 0.24
C GLY A 127 3.64 -4.20 0.74
N TYR A 128 2.59 -3.66 0.13
CA TYR A 128 2.01 -2.39 0.59
C TYR A 128 1.40 -2.49 1.98
N SER A 129 0.82 -3.63 2.38
CA SER A 129 0.26 -3.82 3.72
C SER A 129 1.35 -3.74 4.80
N VAL A 130 2.46 -4.44 4.60
CA VAL A 130 3.60 -4.42 5.53
C VAL A 130 4.27 -3.05 5.55
N ILE A 131 4.52 -2.44 4.38
CA ILE A 131 5.18 -1.13 4.31
C ILE A 131 4.32 -0.02 4.92
N CYS A 132 3.01 -0.02 4.68
CA CYS A 132 2.10 0.95 5.30
C CYS A 132 2.03 0.78 6.81
N TYR A 133 2.07 -0.45 7.31
CA TYR A 133 2.15 -0.71 8.74
C TYR A 133 3.45 -0.14 9.34
N LEU A 134 4.61 -0.45 8.74
CA LEU A 134 5.93 -0.01 9.23
C LEU A 134 6.07 1.52 9.22
N LEU A 135 5.64 2.19 8.14
CA LEU A 135 5.71 3.65 8.01
C LEU A 135 4.55 4.37 8.72
N GLY A 136 3.57 3.63 9.26
CA GLY A 136 2.41 4.18 9.92
C GLY A 136 1.54 5.05 8.99
N ILE A 137 1.34 4.61 7.75
CA ILE A 137 0.57 5.37 6.74
C ILE A 137 -0.93 5.31 7.09
N GLY A 138 -1.52 6.48 7.31
CA GLY A 138 -2.92 6.68 7.64
C GLY A 138 -3.82 6.89 6.42
N ASP A 139 -5.13 7.02 6.67
CA ASP A 139 -6.14 7.37 5.66
C ASP A 139 -6.13 6.50 4.40
N ARG A 140 -5.94 5.18 4.58
CA ARG A 140 -6.02 4.22 3.47
C ARG A 140 -7.48 3.80 3.27
N HIS A 141 -8.07 4.28 2.18
CA HIS A 141 -9.42 3.95 1.72
C HIS A 141 -9.44 3.70 0.22
N GLN A 142 -10.56 3.21 -0.31
CA GLN A 142 -10.68 2.73 -1.70
C GLN A 142 -10.35 3.78 -2.79
N HIS A 143 -10.31 5.07 -2.48
CA HIS A 143 -9.86 6.10 -3.43
C HIS A 143 -8.34 6.21 -3.52
N ASN A 144 -7.63 5.87 -2.43
CA ASN A 144 -6.17 5.97 -2.32
C ASN A 144 -5.46 4.67 -2.71
N LEU A 145 -6.23 3.61 -3.00
CA LEU A 145 -5.74 2.31 -3.45
C LEU A 145 -6.03 2.19 -4.95
N LEU A 146 -4.99 2.24 -5.78
CA LEU A 146 -5.14 2.11 -7.23
C LEU A 146 -4.79 0.70 -7.68
N LEU A 147 -5.54 0.21 -8.66
CA LEU A 147 -5.42 -1.13 -9.21
C LEU A 147 -5.14 -1.05 -10.71
N CYS A 148 -4.04 -1.67 -11.13
CA CYS A 148 -3.66 -1.78 -12.54
C CYS A 148 -4.29 -3.01 -13.18
N GLN A 149 -4.51 -2.97 -14.50
CA GLN A 149 -5.00 -4.11 -15.29
C GLN A 149 -4.07 -5.33 -15.26
N ASN A 150 -2.78 -5.14 -14.93
CA ASN A 150 -1.80 -6.22 -14.78
C ASN A 150 -1.77 -6.84 -13.37
N GLY A 151 -2.73 -6.45 -12.51
CA GLY A 151 -2.87 -6.99 -11.16
C GLY A 151 -2.16 -6.18 -10.08
N ARG A 152 -1.22 -5.30 -10.41
CA ARG A 152 -0.49 -4.53 -9.38
C ARG A 152 -1.42 -3.55 -8.65
N LEU A 153 -1.46 -3.65 -7.33
CA LEU A 153 -2.08 -2.67 -6.44
C LEU A 153 -1.00 -1.71 -5.92
N PHE A 154 -1.30 -0.43 -5.86
CA PHE A 154 -0.40 0.57 -5.27
C PHE A 154 -1.16 1.69 -4.57
N HIS A 155 -0.50 2.32 -3.61
CA HIS A 155 -1.09 3.38 -2.80
C HIS A 155 -0.67 4.76 -3.33
N VAL A 156 -1.60 5.71 -3.31
CA VAL A 156 -1.35 7.12 -3.62
C VAL A 156 -1.77 8.00 -2.47
N ASP A 157 -1.34 9.27 -2.50
CA ASP A 157 -1.66 10.30 -1.51
C ASP A 157 -1.18 9.91 -0.10
N PHE A 158 -0.02 10.42 0.33
CA PHE A 158 0.54 10.08 1.63
C PHE A 158 0.39 11.19 2.67
N GLY A 159 -0.73 11.92 2.65
CA GLY A 159 -0.98 13.05 3.55
C GLY A 159 -1.00 12.74 5.06
N TYR A 160 -1.01 11.46 5.46
CA TYR A 160 -0.94 11.04 6.87
C TYR A 160 0.11 9.95 7.06
N ILE A 161 1.16 10.23 7.83
CA ILE A 161 2.23 9.27 8.15
C ILE A 161 2.47 9.15 9.66
N LEU A 162 3.36 8.24 10.07
CA LEU A 162 3.80 8.07 11.47
C LEU A 162 2.65 7.81 12.47
N GLY A 163 1.63 7.09 12.01
CA GLY A 163 0.47 6.69 12.80
C GLY A 163 -0.64 7.73 12.88
N ARG A 164 -0.50 8.88 12.22
CA ARG A 164 -1.62 9.82 12.08
C ARG A 164 -2.69 9.23 11.20
N ASP A 165 -3.93 9.50 11.56
CA ASP A 165 -5.09 9.11 10.77
C ASP A 165 -6.24 10.08 11.11
N PRO A 166 -7.06 10.50 10.13
CA PRO A 166 -8.26 11.28 10.42
C PRO A 166 -9.30 10.47 11.22
N LYS A 167 -9.21 9.14 11.21
CA LYS A 167 -10.10 8.25 11.96
C LYS A 167 -9.54 8.03 13.38
N PRO A 168 -10.39 8.03 14.42
CA PRO A 168 -9.93 7.92 15.81
C PRO A 168 -9.36 6.54 16.17
N LEU A 169 -9.84 5.47 15.53
CA LEU A 169 -9.40 4.09 15.78
C LEU A 169 -9.15 3.38 14.46
N PRO A 170 -8.03 3.69 13.77
CA PRO A 170 -7.70 3.00 12.54
C PRO A 170 -7.36 1.53 12.81
N PRO A 171 -7.74 0.59 11.92
CA PRO A 171 -7.24 -0.77 12.02
C PRO A 171 -5.71 -0.76 11.85
N PRO A 172 -5.00 -1.68 12.53
CA PRO A 172 -3.54 -1.70 12.53
C PRO A 172 -2.98 -1.98 11.13
N MET A 173 -3.65 -2.84 10.36
CA MET A 173 -3.33 -3.09 8.96
C MET A 173 -4.48 -2.67 8.04
N LYS A 174 -4.13 -2.05 6.92
CA LYS A 174 -5.08 -1.38 6.03
C LYS A 174 -5.57 -2.33 4.94
N LEU A 175 -6.45 -3.26 5.29
CA LEU A 175 -7.03 -4.26 4.36
C LEU A 175 -8.52 -4.05 4.17
N THR A 176 -9.01 -3.82 2.96
CA THR A 176 -10.46 -3.69 2.71
C THR A 176 -11.11 -5.06 2.46
N THR A 177 -12.43 -5.15 2.69
CA THR A 177 -13.19 -6.38 2.44
C THR A 177 -13.10 -6.80 0.98
N GLU A 178 -13.10 -5.84 0.07
CA GLU A 178 -12.99 -6.07 -1.37
C GLU A 178 -11.61 -6.62 -1.73
N MET A 179 -10.55 -6.17 -1.05
CA MET A 179 -9.22 -6.72 -1.26
C MET A 179 -9.16 -8.20 -0.89
N ILE A 180 -9.73 -8.55 0.27
CA ILE A 180 -9.80 -9.93 0.78
C ILE A 180 -10.63 -10.81 -0.15
N ASN A 181 -11.80 -10.31 -0.58
CA ASN A 181 -12.66 -11.01 -1.54
C ASN A 181 -11.95 -11.22 -2.89
N GLY A 182 -11.17 -10.25 -3.34
CA GLY A 182 -10.31 -10.37 -4.53
C GLY A 182 -9.30 -11.53 -4.44
N MET A 183 -8.89 -11.93 -3.23
CA MET A 183 -8.02 -13.08 -2.96
C MET A 183 -8.80 -14.40 -2.75
N GLY A 184 -10.11 -14.41 -3.02
CA GLY A 184 -10.97 -15.56 -2.81
C GLY A 184 -11.48 -15.71 -1.37
N GLY A 185 -11.44 -14.64 -0.57
CA GLY A 185 -11.91 -14.64 0.82
C GLY A 185 -10.92 -15.26 1.80
N LEU A 186 -11.29 -15.29 3.08
CA LEU A 186 -10.40 -15.71 4.19
C LEU A 186 -9.98 -17.19 4.13
N ASN A 187 -10.71 -18.01 3.39
CA ASN A 187 -10.39 -19.43 3.17
C ASN A 187 -9.72 -19.68 1.81
N GLY A 188 -9.49 -18.62 1.02
CA GLY A 188 -8.87 -18.72 -0.30
C GLY A 188 -7.38 -19.03 -0.23
N VAL A 189 -6.87 -19.83 -1.18
CA VAL A 189 -5.44 -20.16 -1.28
C VAL A 189 -4.56 -18.90 -1.47
N HIS A 190 -5.06 -17.92 -2.22
CA HIS A 190 -4.37 -16.65 -2.46
C HIS A 190 -4.35 -15.75 -1.22
N TRP A 191 -5.35 -15.86 -0.34
CA TRP A 191 -5.33 -15.19 0.96
C TRP A 191 -4.27 -15.78 1.89
N GLN A 192 -4.12 -17.11 1.92
CA GLN A 192 -3.05 -17.73 2.69
C GLN A 192 -1.66 -17.36 2.17
N GLU A 193 -1.50 -17.27 0.84
CA GLU A 193 -0.26 -16.79 0.23
C GLU A 193 0.01 -15.32 0.56
N PHE A 194 -1.01 -14.46 0.54
CA PHE A 194 -0.89 -13.07 1.02
C PHE A 194 -0.34 -13.01 2.45
N ARG A 195 -0.91 -13.80 3.38
CA ARG A 195 -0.45 -13.84 4.78
C ARG A 195 1.01 -14.28 4.86
N ARG A 196 1.37 -15.36 4.16
CA ARG A 196 2.74 -15.88 4.09
C ARG A 196 3.72 -14.80 3.61
N LEU A 197 3.37 -14.10 2.52
CA LEU A 197 4.20 -13.01 1.98
C LEU A 197 4.33 -11.84 2.96
N CYS A 198 3.27 -11.48 3.70
CA CYS A 198 3.35 -10.47 4.75
C CYS A 198 4.36 -10.86 5.85
N TYR A 199 4.32 -12.11 6.31
CA TYR A 199 5.25 -12.60 7.32
C TYR A 199 6.69 -12.56 6.83
N THR A 200 6.94 -13.10 5.64
CA THR A 200 8.28 -13.14 5.04
C THR A 200 8.81 -11.73 4.77
N ALA A 201 7.99 -10.83 4.22
CA ALA A 201 8.37 -9.44 3.98
C ALA A 201 8.70 -8.70 5.28
N PHE A 202 7.91 -8.90 6.34
CA PHE A 202 8.15 -8.29 7.64
C PHE A 202 9.49 -8.74 8.24
N LEU A 203 9.79 -10.04 8.21
CA LEU A 203 11.06 -10.58 8.69
C LEU A 203 12.27 -10.05 7.92
N HIS A 204 12.19 -9.99 6.58
CA HIS A 204 13.28 -9.42 5.79
C HIS A 204 13.49 -7.93 6.08
N LEU A 205 12.41 -7.14 6.14
CA LEU A 205 12.53 -5.72 6.44
C LEU A 205 13.06 -5.46 7.86
N ARG A 206 12.72 -6.30 8.85
CA ARG A 206 13.30 -6.25 10.21
C ARG A 206 14.82 -6.39 10.21
N ARG A 207 15.37 -7.30 9.41
CA ARG A 207 16.83 -7.49 9.27
C ARG A 207 17.54 -6.24 8.72
N HIS A 208 16.82 -5.44 7.94
CA HIS A 208 17.33 -4.20 7.31
C HIS A 208 16.82 -2.92 7.99
N ALA A 209 16.25 -3.01 9.19
CA ALA A 209 15.62 -1.88 9.89
C ALA A 209 16.57 -0.69 10.06
N ASN A 210 17.85 -0.93 10.37
CA ASN A 210 18.84 0.14 10.54
C ASN A 210 18.97 1.05 9.32
N VAL A 211 18.88 0.51 8.10
CA VAL A 211 18.98 1.32 6.87
C VAL A 211 17.74 2.21 6.72
N VAL A 212 16.56 1.65 7.01
CA VAL A 212 15.28 2.38 6.99
C VAL A 212 15.29 3.49 8.04
N LEU A 213 15.67 3.18 9.27
CA LEU A 213 15.71 4.12 10.39
C LEU A 213 16.72 5.24 10.13
N ASN A 214 17.95 4.92 9.71
CA ASN A 214 18.97 5.94 9.42
C ASN A 214 18.55 6.88 8.30
N LEU A 215 17.96 6.36 7.22
CA LEU A 215 17.48 7.22 6.13
C LEU A 215 16.36 8.14 6.62
N PHE A 216 15.46 7.63 7.45
CA PHE A 216 14.37 8.43 8.01
C PHE A 216 14.89 9.50 8.99
N SER A 217 15.88 9.17 9.83
CA SER A 217 16.55 10.10 10.75
C SER A 217 17.18 11.29 10.03
N LEU A 218 17.80 11.06 8.87
CA LEU A 218 18.39 12.13 8.05
C LEU A 218 17.34 13.10 7.47
N MET A 219 16.06 12.72 7.47
CA MET A 219 14.96 13.50 6.89
C MET A 219 14.18 14.29 7.94
N LEU A 220 14.54 14.19 9.23
CA LEU A 220 13.84 14.90 10.30
C LEU A 220 13.88 16.42 10.16
N ASP A 221 15.04 16.95 9.73
CA ASP A 221 15.25 18.39 9.56
C ASP A 221 14.78 18.91 8.18
N ALA A 222 14.11 18.09 7.37
CA ALA A 222 13.66 18.47 6.02
C ALA A 222 12.48 19.47 6.02
N GLY A 223 11.94 19.82 7.19
CA GLY A 223 10.80 20.73 7.33
C GLY A 223 9.52 20.19 6.71
N ILE A 224 9.34 18.86 6.72
CA ILE A 224 8.12 18.19 6.26
C ILE A 224 7.06 18.31 7.36
N PRO A 225 5.83 18.79 7.07
CA PRO A 225 4.84 19.12 8.09
C PRO A 225 4.55 18.02 9.10
N ASP A 226 4.35 16.77 8.65
CA ASP A 226 4.00 15.69 9.58
C ASP A 226 5.15 15.31 10.51
N ILE A 227 6.39 15.39 10.01
CA ILE A 227 7.60 15.06 10.76
C ILE A 227 7.96 16.19 11.73
N ALA A 228 7.83 17.45 11.29
CA ALA A 228 8.17 18.65 12.04
C ALA A 228 7.39 18.79 13.36
N LEU A 229 6.24 18.14 13.47
CA LEU A 229 5.39 18.18 14.67
C LEU A 229 5.93 17.36 15.85
N GLU A 230 6.60 16.22 15.59
CA GLU A 230 7.27 15.43 16.65
C GLU A 230 8.57 14.78 16.12
N PRO A 231 9.62 15.55 15.76
CA PRO A 231 10.82 15.02 15.10
C PRO A 231 11.54 13.96 15.94
N ASP A 232 11.73 14.25 17.23
CA ASP A 232 12.45 13.38 18.19
C ASP A 232 11.77 12.02 18.39
N LYS A 233 10.47 11.92 18.10
CA LYS A 233 9.69 10.68 18.24
C LYS A 233 9.42 9.98 16.91
N ALA A 234 9.65 10.66 15.79
CA ALA A 234 9.28 10.15 14.48
C ALA A 234 10.02 8.85 14.14
N VAL A 235 11.32 8.79 14.43
CA VAL A 235 12.15 7.57 14.24
C VAL A 235 11.72 6.48 15.21
N ASN A 236 11.53 6.81 16.49
CA ASN A 236 11.11 5.85 17.52
C ASN A 236 9.76 5.19 17.16
N LYS A 237 8.80 5.97 16.62
CA LYS A 237 7.51 5.43 16.15
C LYS A 237 7.66 4.40 15.03
N ILE A 238 8.64 4.56 14.15
CA ILE A 238 8.94 3.58 13.11
C ILE A 238 9.66 2.37 13.71
N GLU A 239 10.64 2.61 14.57
CA GLU A 239 11.41 1.55 15.26
C GLU A 239 10.50 0.61 16.07
N GLU A 240 9.57 1.18 16.83
CA GLU A 240 8.56 0.42 17.60
C GLU A 240 7.75 -0.53 16.70
N ARG A 241 7.45 -0.12 15.46
CA ARG A 241 6.70 -0.92 14.49
C ARG A 241 7.53 -2.05 13.87
N PHE A 242 8.86 -1.96 13.92
CA PHE A 242 9.72 -3.06 13.54
C PHE A 242 9.76 -4.17 14.59
N HIS A 243 9.43 -3.87 15.86
CA HIS A 243 9.42 -4.82 16.97
C HIS A 243 10.75 -5.59 17.14
N LEU A 244 11.88 -4.90 17.00
CA LEU A 244 13.23 -5.51 16.95
C LEU A 244 13.61 -6.33 18.20
N ASN A 245 12.88 -6.14 19.29
CA ASN A 245 13.01 -6.89 20.55
C ASN A 245 12.41 -8.31 20.51
N LEU A 246 11.54 -8.61 19.53
CA LEU A 246 10.89 -9.92 19.39
C LEU A 246 11.79 -10.90 18.63
N SER A 247 11.67 -12.20 18.90
CA SER A 247 12.23 -13.26 18.04
C SER A 247 11.54 -13.28 16.66
N ASP A 248 12.11 -14.01 15.70
CA ASP A 248 11.48 -14.18 14.38
C ASP A 248 10.11 -14.89 14.51
N GLU A 249 9.97 -15.88 15.39
CA GLU A 249 8.69 -16.55 15.64
C GLU A 249 7.65 -15.62 16.27
N GLU A 250 8.05 -14.86 17.30
CA GLU A 250 7.18 -13.88 17.96
C GLU A 250 6.74 -12.77 17.01
N ALA A 251 7.65 -12.31 16.13
CA ALA A 251 7.37 -11.32 15.11
C ALA A 251 6.34 -11.81 14.07
N VAL A 252 6.39 -13.10 13.70
CA VAL A 252 5.38 -13.72 12.83
C VAL A 252 4.02 -13.79 13.54
N HIS A 253 3.99 -14.20 14.81
CA HIS A 253 2.75 -14.22 15.60
C HIS A 253 2.15 -12.82 15.77
N HIS A 254 2.99 -11.81 15.96
CA HIS A 254 2.56 -10.41 16.01
C HIS A 254 1.95 -9.97 14.67
N MET A 255 2.63 -10.24 13.54
CA MET A 255 2.09 -9.90 12.24
C MET A 255 0.74 -10.60 11.99
N GLN A 256 0.64 -11.89 12.35
CA GLN A 256 -0.62 -12.64 12.29
C GLN A 256 -1.73 -11.94 13.10
N TYR A 257 -1.46 -11.55 14.34
CA TYR A 257 -2.41 -10.84 15.18
C TYR A 257 -2.90 -9.52 14.54
N LEU A 258 -2.01 -8.76 13.90
CA LEU A 258 -2.38 -7.53 13.18
C LEU A 258 -3.31 -7.82 12.00
N ILE A 259 -3.05 -8.90 11.24
CA ILE A 259 -3.92 -9.32 10.13
C ILE A 259 -5.31 -9.68 10.67
N ASP A 260 -5.35 -10.59 11.64
CA ASP A 260 -6.59 -11.17 12.15
C ASP A 260 -7.47 -10.08 12.81
N THR A 261 -6.86 -9.17 13.58
CA THR A 261 -7.56 -8.01 14.17
C THR A 261 -8.12 -7.08 13.09
N SER A 262 -7.38 -6.84 12.02
CA SER A 262 -7.81 -5.96 10.93
C SER A 262 -8.94 -6.57 10.10
N THR A 263 -9.03 -7.90 10.03
CA THR A 263 -10.13 -8.61 9.35
C THR A 263 -11.38 -8.71 10.22
N SER A 264 -11.24 -8.99 11.52
CA SER A 264 -12.36 -9.13 12.45
C SER A 264 -13.05 -7.80 12.76
N ALA A 265 -12.29 -6.70 12.81
CA ALA A 265 -12.87 -5.35 12.95
C ALA A 265 -13.78 -4.95 11.78
N LYS A 266 -13.78 -5.71 10.67
CA LYS A 266 -14.54 -5.42 9.44
C LYS A 266 -15.67 -6.42 9.18
N MET A 267 -15.75 -7.52 9.93
CA MET A 267 -16.76 -8.57 9.72
C MET A 267 -17.38 -8.98 11.06
N PRO A 268 -18.63 -8.57 11.34
CA PRO A 268 -19.37 -8.98 12.55
C PRO A 268 -19.43 -10.52 12.75
N VAL A 269 -19.43 -11.27 11.65
CA VAL A 269 -19.63 -12.74 11.63
C VAL A 269 -18.49 -13.53 12.30
N LEU A 270 -17.26 -13.02 12.30
CA LEU A 270 -16.12 -13.70 12.94
C LEU A 270 -16.04 -13.43 14.44
N VAL A 271 -16.48 -12.25 14.87
CA VAL A 271 -16.59 -11.91 16.30
C VAL A 271 -17.61 -12.82 16.96
N ASP A 272 -18.73 -13.09 16.29
CA ASP A 272 -19.75 -14.03 16.77
C ASP A 272 -19.20 -15.46 16.86
N TRP A 273 -18.51 -15.96 15.83
CA TRP A 273 -17.90 -17.30 15.89
C TRP A 273 -16.83 -17.43 16.99
N MET A 274 -15.97 -16.43 17.17
CA MET A 274 -14.95 -16.45 18.24
C MET A 274 -15.58 -16.33 19.63
N HIS A 275 -16.69 -15.60 19.76
CA HIS A 275 -17.46 -15.51 21.00
C HIS A 275 -18.13 -16.85 21.33
N ASP A 276 -18.70 -17.53 20.34
CA ASP A 276 -19.33 -18.84 20.48
C ASP A 276 -18.31 -19.93 20.85
N VAL A 277 -17.12 -19.93 20.23
CA VAL A 277 -16.02 -20.86 20.59
C VAL A 277 -15.52 -20.58 22.02
N LYS A 278 -15.42 -19.32 22.43
CA LYS A 278 -15.08 -18.96 23.82
C LYS A 278 -16.15 -19.38 24.83
N GLN A 279 -17.43 -19.39 24.44
CA GLN A 279 -18.52 -19.90 25.27
C GLN A 279 -18.51 -21.44 25.35
N MET A 280 -18.17 -22.14 24.27
CA MET A 280 -18.04 -23.60 24.25
C MET A 280 -16.86 -24.13 25.06
N MET A 281 -15.75 -23.38 25.16
CA MET A 281 -14.59 -23.76 25.97
C MET A 281 -14.73 -23.40 27.47
N LYS A 282 -15.79 -22.68 27.85
CA LYS A 282 -16.11 -22.33 29.24
C LYS A 282 -17.16 -23.25 29.87
N ASN A 283 -17.69 -24.20 29.12
CA ASN A 283 -18.52 -25.32 29.59
C ASN A 283 -17.73 -26.63 29.46
#